data_AF-A0A8X6Y810-F1
#
_entry.id   AF-A0A8X6Y810-F1
#
_cell.length_a   1.000
_cell.length_b   1.000
_cell.length_c   1.000
_cell.angle_alpha   90.00
_cell.angle_beta   90.00
_cell.angle_gamma   90.00
#
_symmetry.space_group_name_H-M   'P 1'
#
loop_
_entity.id
_entity.type
_entity.pdbx_description
1 polymer ?
#
loop_
_entity_poly.entity_id
_entity_poly.type
_entity_poly.pdbx_seq_one_letter_code
_entity_poly.pdbx_strand_id
1 'polypeptide(L)'
;MKWQILYFELLYLIFYLDLERFRLCLFTPIQITEGHFEGNRPLLSVGDLKLVREILVKEFPSFANRRETHSGNVVVDSILPVLKGEDWKRVRSIVSPTFTTGKIRR
;
A
#
# COMPACT_ATOMS: atom_id res chain seq x y z
N MET A 1 -3.98 25.32 -14.36
CA MET A 1 -3.50 24.04 -14.93
C MET A 1 -2.03 23.69 -14.62
N LYS A 2 -1.14 24.64 -14.26
CA LYS A 2 0.25 24.33 -13.84
C LYS A 2 0.36 23.71 -12.44
N TRP A 3 -0.60 23.98 -11.54
CA TRP A 3 -0.58 23.51 -10.15
C TRP A 3 -0.91 22.02 -9.97
N GLN A 4 -1.71 21.42 -10.86
CA GLN A 4 -2.05 19.99 -10.80
C GLN A 4 -0.86 19.10 -11.18
N ILE A 5 -0.01 19.59 -12.09
CA ILE A 5 1.21 18.89 -12.52
C ILE A 5 2.24 18.86 -11.38
N LEU A 6 2.39 19.98 -10.66
CA LEU A 6 3.29 20.04 -9.49
C LEU A 6 2.86 19.12 -8.36
N TYR A 7 1.56 18.94 -8.13
CA TYR A 7 1.05 17.99 -7.13
C TYR A 7 1.35 16.54 -7.53
N PHE A 8 1.18 16.21 -8.80
CA PHE A 8 1.44 14.86 -9.32
C PHE A 8 2.94 14.52 -9.27
N GLU A 9 3.81 15.46 -9.63
CA GLU A 9 5.28 15.33 -9.52
C GLU A 9 5.75 15.23 -8.07
N LEU A 10 5.16 16.02 -7.15
CA LEU A 10 5.42 15.92 -5.71
C LEU A 10 4.98 14.56 -5.16
N LEU A 11 3.82 14.05 -5.59
CA LEU A 11 3.29 12.77 -5.13
C LEU A 11 4.10 11.60 -5.70
N TYR A 12 4.61 11.72 -6.93
CA TYR A 12 5.54 10.76 -7.53
C TYR A 12 6.91 10.78 -6.83
N LEU A 13 7.44 11.97 -6.50
CA LEU A 13 8.66 12.12 -5.71
C LEU A 13 8.51 11.58 -4.30
N ILE A 14 7.38 11.80 -3.64
CA ILE A 14 7.07 11.22 -2.32
C ILE A 14 7.03 9.69 -2.42
N PHE A 15 6.34 9.15 -3.42
CA PHE A 15 6.27 7.70 -3.66
C PHE A 15 7.64 7.09 -3.97
N TYR A 16 8.46 7.78 -4.76
CA TYR A 16 9.81 7.33 -5.11
C TYR A 16 10.81 7.45 -3.93
N LEU A 17 10.75 8.54 -3.16
CA LEU A 17 11.54 8.69 -1.93
C LEU A 17 11.16 7.66 -0.86
N ASP A 18 9.88 7.31 -0.75
CA ASP A 18 9.41 6.28 0.18
C ASP A 18 9.94 4.89 -0.22
N LEU A 19 9.97 4.58 -1.52
CA LEU A 19 10.55 3.34 -2.06
C LEU A 19 12.08 3.21 -1.81
N GLU A 20 12.85 4.28 -2.03
CA GLU A 20 14.30 4.28 -1.74
C GLU A 20 14.59 4.14 -0.23
N ARG A 21 13.78 4.78 0.63
CA ARG A 21 13.87 4.60 2.09
C ARG A 21 13.52 3.19 2.51
N PHE A 22 12.49 2.60 1.92
CA PHE A 22 12.14 1.20 2.14
C PHE A 22 13.30 0.26 1.80
N ARG A 23 14.01 0.57 0.70
CA ARG A 23 15.21 -0.16 0.29
C ARG A 23 16.31 -0.04 1.35
N LEU A 24 16.58 1.17 1.86
CA LEU A 24 17.58 1.39 2.91
C LEU A 24 17.23 0.66 4.22
N CYS A 25 15.96 0.60 4.62
CA CYS A 25 15.52 -0.16 5.80
C CYS A 25 15.77 -1.68 5.68
N LEU A 26 15.83 -2.23 4.47
CA LEU A 26 16.13 -3.65 4.25
C LEU A 26 17.63 -3.97 4.34
N PHE A 27 18.50 -2.96 4.20
CA PHE A 27 19.97 -3.13 4.17
C PHE A 27 20.66 -2.72 5.48
N THR A 28 19.97 -2.05 6.40
CA THR A 28 20.54 -1.69 7.71
C THR A 28 20.19 -2.73 8.78
N PRO A 29 21.11 -3.04 9.72
CA PRO A 29 20.88 -4.03 10.77
C PRO A 29 19.92 -3.58 11.88
N ILE A 30 19.34 -2.38 11.79
CA ILE A 30 18.39 -1.85 12.77
C ILE A 30 17.01 -2.39 12.43
N GLN A 31 16.66 -3.46 13.13
CA GLN A 31 15.33 -4.04 13.08
C GLN A 31 14.38 -3.07 13.81
N ILE A 32 13.45 -2.50 13.02
CA ILE A 32 12.24 -1.74 13.37
C ILE A 32 12.39 -0.21 13.56
N THR A 33 11.40 0.52 13.01
CA THR A 33 10.81 1.78 13.52
C THR A 33 11.50 3.10 13.19
N GLU A 34 11.81 3.36 11.93
CA GLU A 34 11.86 4.77 11.53
C GLU A 34 10.44 5.29 11.33
N GLY A 35 9.96 6.04 12.32
CA GLY A 35 8.80 6.90 12.19
C GLY A 35 9.17 8.10 11.33
N HIS A 36 8.42 8.35 10.26
CA HIS A 36 8.62 9.51 9.42
C HIS A 36 7.27 10.18 9.14
N PHE A 37 7.32 11.45 8.77
CA PHE A 37 6.10 12.19 8.44
C PHE A 37 5.97 12.34 6.93
N GLU A 38 4.77 12.10 6.43
CA GLU A 38 4.37 12.52 5.10
C GLU A 38 3.42 13.71 5.23
N GLY A 39 3.98 14.91 5.01
CA GLY A 39 3.30 16.15 5.38
C GLY A 39 2.98 16.15 6.88
N ASN A 40 1.69 16.16 7.23
CA ASN A 40 1.24 16.16 8.62
C ASN A 40 0.80 14.77 9.12
N ARG A 41 1.01 13.71 8.32
CA ARG A 41 0.59 12.35 8.67
C ARG A 41 1.81 11.56 9.17
N PRO A 42 1.83 11.07 10.41
CA PRO A 42 2.88 10.17 10.87
C PRO A 42 2.73 8.81 10.18
N LEU A 43 3.86 8.27 9.74
CA LEU A 43 3.99 6.95 9.14
C LEU A 43 5.03 6.14 9.89
N LEU A 44 4.78 4.83 9.98
CA LEU A 44 5.67 3.89 10.64
C LEU A 44 6.10 2.81 9.66
N SER A 45 7.40 2.72 9.40
CA SER A 45 7.98 1.63 8.62
C SER A 45 8.35 0.46 9.54
N VAL A 46 7.79 -0.72 9.25
CA VAL A 46 8.03 -1.96 10.02
C VAL A 46 9.00 -2.85 9.24
N GLY A 47 10.23 -2.97 9.74
CA GLY A 47 11.29 -3.79 9.14
C GLY A 47 11.50 -5.18 9.76
N ASP A 48 10.90 -5.47 10.93
CA ASP A 48 11.03 -6.79 11.56
C ASP A 48 10.03 -7.79 10.98
N LEU A 49 10.57 -8.88 10.44
CA LEU A 49 9.81 -9.98 9.87
C LEU A 49 8.79 -10.60 10.85
N LYS A 50 9.10 -10.63 12.16
CA LYS A 50 8.18 -11.16 13.17
C LYS A 50 6.93 -10.27 13.28
N LEU A 51 7.14 -8.96 13.37
CA LEU A 51 6.05 -7.98 13.42
C LEU A 51 5.28 -7.91 12.11
N VAL A 52 5.97 -7.95 10.96
CA VAL A 52 5.31 -7.99 9.64
C VAL A 52 4.41 -9.22 9.54
N ARG A 53 4.87 -10.39 9.97
CA ARG A 53 4.05 -11.61 9.99
C ARG A 53 2.86 -11.47 10.93
N GLU A 54 3.05 -10.91 12.11
CA GLU A 54 1.97 -10.67 13.07
C GLU A 54 0.88 -9.76 12.47
N ILE A 55 1.28 -8.63 11.90
CA ILE A 55 0.39 -7.64 11.28
C ILE A 55 -0.36 -8.25 10.08
N LEU A 56 0.36 -8.92 9.17
CA LEU A 56 -0.22 -9.42 7.91
C LEU A 56 -1.01 -10.72 8.05
N VAL A 57 -0.82 -11.49 9.14
CA VAL A 57 -1.47 -12.79 9.32
C VAL A 57 -2.46 -12.78 10.48
N LYS A 58 -2.02 -12.41 11.68
CA LYS A 58 -2.88 -12.45 12.88
C LYS A 58 -3.79 -11.24 12.95
N GLU A 59 -3.20 -10.05 12.83
CA GLU A 59 -3.90 -8.77 12.97
C GLU A 59 -4.42 -8.22 11.64
N PHE A 60 -4.45 -9.06 10.60
CA PHE A 60 -4.92 -8.64 9.27
C PHE A 60 -6.29 -7.94 9.30
N PRO A 61 -7.30 -8.37 10.09
CA PRO A 61 -8.58 -7.66 10.16
C PRO A 61 -8.46 -6.19 10.59
N SER A 62 -7.50 -5.88 11.47
CA SER A 62 -7.23 -4.53 11.97
C SER A 62 -6.49 -3.66 10.95
N PHE A 63 -5.68 -4.28 10.08
CA PHE A 63 -4.83 -3.61 9.07
C PHE A 63 -5.27 -3.88 7.62
N ALA A 64 -6.52 -4.29 7.40
CA ALA A 64 -7.00 -4.72 6.08
C ALA A 64 -7.07 -3.58 5.05
N ASN A 65 -7.33 -2.35 5.51
CA ASN A 65 -7.48 -1.20 4.62
C ASN A 65 -6.12 -0.53 4.37
N ARG A 66 -5.86 -0.21 3.10
CA ARG A 66 -4.67 0.55 2.68
C ARG A 66 -4.85 2.05 2.89
N ARG A 67 -3.76 2.79 2.73
CA ARG A 67 -3.73 4.25 2.77
C ARG A 67 -4.86 4.84 1.92
N GLU A 68 -5.54 5.86 2.47
CA GLU A 68 -6.56 6.58 1.73
C GLU A 68 -5.93 7.43 0.63
N THR A 69 -6.12 6.98 -0.61
CA THR A 69 -5.74 7.71 -1.82
C THR A 69 -7.01 7.97 -2.61
N HIS A 70 -7.51 9.21 -2.59
CA HIS A 70 -8.60 9.63 -3.47
C HIS A 70 -7.97 10.32 -4.67
N SER A 71 -8.04 9.65 -5.81
CA SER A 71 -7.54 10.22 -7.07
C SER A 71 -8.51 11.28 -7.63
N GLY A 72 -9.76 11.28 -7.16
CA GLY A 72 -10.84 12.10 -7.72
C GLY A 72 -11.40 11.54 -9.03
N ASN A 73 -10.87 10.42 -9.51
CA ASN A 73 -11.36 9.70 -10.67
C ASN A 73 -12.14 8.47 -10.21
N VAL A 74 -13.44 8.42 -10.54
CA VAL A 74 -14.35 7.34 -10.13
C VAL A 74 -13.86 5.96 -10.54
N VAL A 75 -13.21 5.83 -11.70
CA VAL A 75 -12.69 4.55 -12.18
C VAL A 75 -11.50 4.10 -11.33
N VAL A 76 -10.53 4.99 -11.11
CA VAL A 76 -9.33 4.69 -10.31
C VAL A 76 -9.69 4.42 -8.87
N ASP A 77 -10.67 5.13 -8.31
CA ASP A 77 -11.10 4.93 -6.92
C ASP A 77 -11.91 3.61 -6.75
N SER A 78 -12.36 2.99 -7.85
CA SER A 78 -13.11 1.72 -7.85
C SER A 78 -12.27 0.47 -8.13
N ILE A 79 -10.95 0.60 -8.35
CA ILE A 79 -10.09 -0.57 -8.62
C ILE A 79 -9.81 -1.35 -7.34
N LEU A 80 -9.63 -2.67 -7.49
CA LEU A 80 -9.45 -3.60 -6.37
C LEU A 80 -8.38 -3.16 -5.35
N PRO A 81 -7.23 -2.58 -5.74
CA PRO A 81 -6.26 -2.09 -4.77
C PRO A 81 -6.70 -0.94 -3.86
N VAL A 82 -7.71 -0.17 -4.27
CA VAL A 82 -8.19 1.05 -3.61
C VAL A 82 -9.45 0.79 -2.78
N LEU A 83 -10.26 -0.20 -3.19
CA LEU A 83 -11.44 -0.62 -2.45
C LEU A 83 -11.09 -0.98 -0.99
N LYS A 84 -12.06 -0.77 -0.09
CA LYS A 84 -11.92 -1.00 1.36
C LYS A 84 -13.02 -1.94 1.86
N GLY A 85 -12.78 -2.53 3.02
CA GLY A 85 -13.79 -3.30 3.75
C GLY A 85 -14.50 -4.38 2.91
N GLU A 86 -15.83 -4.38 2.95
CA GLU A 86 -16.66 -5.40 2.29
C GLU A 86 -16.62 -5.33 0.76
N ASP A 87 -16.50 -4.14 0.17
CA ASP A 87 -16.38 -4.00 -1.29
C ASP A 87 -15.09 -4.64 -1.81
N TRP A 88 -13.99 -4.42 -1.09
CA TRP A 88 -12.73 -5.11 -1.38
C TRP A 88 -12.87 -6.62 -1.25
N LYS A 89 -13.48 -7.13 -0.17
CA LYS A 89 -13.69 -8.58 0.01
C LYS A 89 -14.53 -9.17 -1.12
N ARG A 90 -15.61 -8.50 -1.51
CA ARG A 90 -16.51 -8.91 -2.59
C ARG A 90 -15.81 -8.94 -3.94
N VAL A 91 -15.13 -7.87 -4.33
CA VAL A 91 -14.45 -7.84 -5.64
C VAL A 91 -13.29 -8.83 -5.66
N ARG A 92 -12.55 -8.97 -4.55
CA ARG A 92 -11.46 -9.95 -4.44
C ARG A 92 -11.96 -11.38 -4.60
N SER A 93 -13.10 -11.75 -4.02
CA SER A 93 -13.62 -13.13 -4.12
C SER A 93 -14.02 -13.49 -5.55
N ILE A 94 -14.46 -12.50 -6.34
CA ILE A 94 -14.80 -12.67 -7.77
C ILE A 94 -13.52 -12.81 -8.61
N VAL A 95 -12.50 -12.01 -8.34
CA VAL A 95 -11.29 -11.90 -9.18
C VAL A 95 -10.26 -12.99 -8.86
N SER A 96 -10.13 -13.41 -7.60
CA SER A 96 -9.08 -14.35 -7.15
C SER A 96 -9.09 -15.72 -7.86
N PRO A 97 -10.25 -16.34 -8.19
CA PRO A 97 -10.29 -17.62 -8.90
C PRO A 97 -9.62 -17.61 -10.28
N THR A 98 -9.56 -16.45 -10.94
CA THR A 98 -8.94 -16.28 -12.26
C THR A 98 -7.42 -16.42 -12.21
N PHE A 99 -6.80 -16.10 -11.08
CA PHE A 99 -5.34 -16.12 -10.88
C PHE A 99 -4.82 -17.44 -10.31
N THR A 100 -5.57 -18.53 -10.47
CA THR A 100 -5.10 -19.86 -10.09
C THR A 100 -4.06 -20.36 -11.10
N THR A 101 -3.04 -21.10 -10.63
CA THR A 101 -1.97 -21.65 -11.48
C THR A 101 -2.51 -22.46 -12.66
N GLY A 102 -3.62 -23.18 -12.45
CA GLY A 102 -4.28 -23.96 -13.50
C GLY A 102 -4.95 -23.12 -14.61
N LYS A 103 -5.31 -21.87 -14.32
CA LYS A 103 -5.87 -20.91 -15.29
C LYS A 103 -4.78 -20.09 -15.97
N ILE A 104 -3.74 -19.70 -15.26
CA ILE A 104 -2.61 -18.91 -15.81
C ILE A 104 -1.73 -19.74 -16.76
N ARG A 105 -1.57 -21.04 -16.49
CA ARG A 105 -0.70 -21.92 -17.30
C ARG A 105 -1.37 -22.44 -18.59
N ARG A 106 -2.66 -22.19 -18.80
CA ARG A 106 -3.34 -22.50 -20.07
C ARG A 106 -3.13 -21.35 -21.05
#